data_AF-A0A1G2VPG7-F1
#
_entry.id   AF-A0A1G2VPG7-F1
#
_cell.length_a   1.000
_cell.length_b   1.000
_cell.length_c   1.000
_cell.angle_alpha   90.00
_cell.angle_beta   90.00
_cell.angle_gamma   90.00
#
_symmetry.space_group_name_H-M   'P 1'
#
loop_
_entity.id
_entity.type
_entity.pdbx_description
1 polymer ?
#
loop_
_entity_poly.entity_id
_entity_poly.type
_entity_poly.pdbx_seq_one_letter_code
_entity_poly.pdbx_strand_id
1 'polypeptide(L)'
;MLLYILLLSLTVGLAVRYVYRACQEDEENKEKCFERLRSLETPADQDVVLLDPESALWHGKAAYVQKRLEQLVQLIRQRKEGAHLIVPIRVGVAKSSLFYTTLAWAKRLRGLIVISDRHLYHPLAEIDNALAHELAHLLTPNESKSHGVRWEMTYHILCRALKAADRGNIQSVT
;
A
#
# COMPACT_ATOMS: atom_id res chain seq x y z
N MET A 1 36.74 -7.32 -29.84
CA MET A 1 36.63 -6.35 -28.73
C MET A 1 35.62 -5.23 -29.02
N LEU A 2 35.74 -4.51 -30.15
CA LEU A 2 34.80 -3.42 -30.50
C LEU A 2 33.32 -3.85 -30.62
N LEU A 3 33.06 -4.98 -31.28
CA LEU A 3 31.69 -5.53 -31.44
C LEU A 3 31.04 -5.88 -30.09
N TYR A 4 31.83 -6.39 -29.15
CA TYR A 4 31.36 -6.74 -27.81
C TYR A 4 30.96 -5.49 -27.01
N ILE A 5 31.75 -4.42 -27.09
CA ILE A 5 31.44 -3.13 -26.44
C ILE A 5 30.16 -2.54 -27.04
N LEU A 6 30.01 -2.58 -28.36
CA LEU A 6 28.82 -2.08 -29.05
C LEU A 6 27.54 -2.85 -28.67
N LEU A 7 27.62 -4.19 -28.61
CA LEU A 7 26.52 -5.04 -28.16
C LEU A 7 26.15 -4.77 -26.70
N LEU A 8 27.14 -4.58 -25.81
CA LEU A 8 26.91 -4.24 -24.41
C LEU A 8 26.25 -2.87 -24.24
N SER A 9 26.70 -1.85 -24.98
CA SER A 9 26.09 -0.52 -24.93
C SER A 9 24.65 -0.53 -25.44
N LEU A 10 24.35 -1.32 -26.47
CA LEU A 10 23.00 -1.46 -27.02
C LEU A 10 22.06 -2.16 -26.01
N THR A 11 22.51 -3.26 -25.40
CA THR A 11 21.68 -3.99 -24.41
C THR A 11 21.41 -3.17 -23.17
N VAL A 12 22.42 -2.45 -22.65
CA VAL A 12 22.23 -1.51 -21.53
C VAL A 12 21.27 -0.38 -21.92
N GLY A 13 21.42 0.20 -23.10
CA GLY A 13 20.53 1.25 -23.59
C GLY A 13 19.07 0.79 -23.71
N LEU A 14 18.84 -0.43 -24.20
CA LEU A 14 17.51 -1.03 -24.28
C LEU A 14 16.94 -1.33 -22.89
N ALA A 15 17.75 -1.85 -21.97
CA ALA A 15 17.33 -2.14 -20.60
C ALA A 15 16.92 -0.85 -19.85
N VAL A 16 17.72 0.21 -19.95
CA VAL A 16 17.39 1.52 -19.35
C VAL A 16 16.09 2.08 -19.91
N ARG A 17 15.90 2.00 -21.24
CA ARG A 17 14.68 2.48 -21.90
C ARG A 17 13.45 1.66 -21.49
N TYR A 18 13.60 0.34 -21.34
CA TYR A 18 12.53 -0.53 -20.85
C TYR A 18 12.14 -0.15 -19.41
N VAL A 19 13.12 -0.06 -18.50
CA VAL A 19 12.87 0.31 -17.09
C VAL A 19 12.21 1.68 -17.00
N TYR A 20 12.70 2.67 -17.75
CA TYR A 20 12.10 4.01 -17.76
C TYR A 20 10.63 3.99 -18.17
N ARG A 21 10.29 3.26 -19.25
CA ARG A 21 8.90 3.12 -19.71
C ARG A 21 8.03 2.38 -18.68
N ALA A 22 8.54 1.31 -18.10
CA ALA A 22 7.82 0.55 -17.08
C ALA A 22 7.55 1.42 -15.83
N CYS A 23 8.50 2.26 -15.41
CA CYS A 23 8.27 3.23 -14.34
C CYS A 23 7.17 4.25 -14.68
N GLN A 24 7.12 4.75 -15.92
CA GLN A 24 6.06 5.67 -16.35
C GLN A 24 4.69 4.99 -16.36
N GLU A 25 4.62 3.75 -16.84
CA GLU A 25 3.38 2.97 -16.86
C GLU A 25 2.86 2.70 -15.44
N ASP A 26 3.76 2.34 -14.51
CA ASP A 26 3.44 2.14 -13.10
C ASP A 26 2.86 3.41 -12.46
N GLU A 27 3.48 4.57 -12.70
CA GLU A 27 2.99 5.85 -12.20
C GLU A 27 1.59 6.19 -12.76
N GLU A 28 1.36 5.96 -14.06
CA GLU A 28 0.08 6.20 -14.70
C GLU A 28 -1.02 5.27 -14.15
N ASN A 29 -0.74 3.97 -14.04
CA ASN A 29 -1.68 2.98 -13.51
C ASN A 29 -2.06 3.27 -12.06
N LYS A 30 -1.07 3.63 -11.24
CA LYS A 30 -1.28 4.09 -9.87
C LYS A 30 -2.17 5.32 -9.80
N GLU A 31 -1.91 6.33 -10.63
CA GLU A 31 -2.70 7.57 -10.62
C GLU A 31 -4.15 7.33 -11.04
N LYS A 32 -4.37 6.52 -12.09
CA LYS A 32 -5.73 6.10 -12.50
C LYS A 32 -6.46 5.37 -11.38
N CYS A 33 -5.78 4.49 -10.65
CA CYS A 33 -6.38 3.79 -9.50
C CYS A 33 -6.76 4.78 -8.39
N PHE A 34 -5.90 5.75 -8.07
CA PHE A 34 -6.23 6.81 -7.12
C PHE A 34 -7.44 7.64 -7.54
N GLU A 35 -7.57 8.00 -8.82
CA GLU A 35 -8.76 8.73 -9.29
C GLU A 35 -10.04 7.91 -9.16
N ARG A 36 -10.00 6.62 -9.51
CA ARG A 36 -11.13 5.71 -9.29
C ARG A 36 -11.52 5.63 -7.81
N LEU A 37 -10.54 5.46 -6.93
CA LEU A 37 -10.77 5.40 -5.48
C LEU A 37 -11.42 6.68 -4.94
N ARG A 38 -11.05 7.86 -5.46
CA ARG A 38 -11.67 9.14 -5.04
C ARG A 38 -13.14 9.24 -5.41
N SER A 39 -13.54 8.62 -6.51
CA SER A 39 -14.92 8.65 -7.01
C SER A 39 -15.85 7.62 -6.36
N LEU A 40 -15.31 6.73 -5.53
CA LEU A 40 -16.14 5.73 -4.85
C LEU A 40 -17.09 6.41 -3.87
N GLU A 41 -18.36 6.00 -3.94
CA GLU A 41 -19.34 6.33 -2.92
C GLU A 41 -18.84 5.92 -1.54
N THR A 42 -19.21 6.72 -0.55
CA THR A 42 -18.69 6.62 0.81
C THR A 42 -19.81 6.16 1.72
N PRO A 43 -19.90 4.86 2.05
CA PRO A 43 -20.89 4.40 3.02
C PRO A 43 -20.61 5.06 4.38
N ALA A 44 -21.65 5.55 5.05
CA ALA A 44 -21.51 6.24 6.33
C ALA A 44 -20.96 5.35 7.45
N ASP A 45 -21.17 4.03 7.34
CA ASP A 45 -20.92 3.05 8.40
C ASP A 45 -19.69 2.16 8.14
N GLN A 46 -18.87 2.50 7.15
CA GLN A 46 -17.67 1.72 6.81
C GLN A 46 -16.39 2.49 7.12
N ASP A 47 -15.44 1.81 7.75
CA ASP A 47 -14.10 2.34 8.01
C ASP A 47 -13.14 2.10 6.85
N VAL A 48 -13.46 1.11 6.01
CA VAL A 48 -12.65 0.67 4.88
C VAL A 48 -13.56 0.39 3.70
N VAL A 49 -13.23 0.93 2.52
CA VAL A 49 -13.96 0.69 1.27
C VAL A 49 -12.97 0.13 0.26
N LEU A 50 -13.32 -0.97 -0.38
CA LEU A 50 -12.49 -1.58 -1.41
C LEU A 50 -12.99 -1.17 -2.79
N LEU A 51 -12.09 -0.73 -3.66
CA LEU A 51 -12.33 -0.78 -5.09
C LEU A 51 -12.30 -2.26 -5.49
N ASP A 52 -13.31 -2.71 -6.22
CA ASP A 52 -13.36 -4.07 -6.77
C ASP A 52 -12.68 -4.11 -8.16
N PRO A 53 -11.41 -4.55 -8.28
CA PRO A 53 -10.81 -4.93 -9.53
C PRO A 53 -11.33 -6.30 -10.01
N GLU A 54 -11.34 -6.48 -11.33
CA GLU A 54 -11.71 -7.73 -12.01
C GLU A 54 -10.66 -8.86 -11.83
N SER A 55 -9.83 -8.83 -10.79
CA SER A 55 -8.73 -9.76 -10.56
C SER A 55 -9.10 -10.85 -9.56
N ALA A 56 -9.01 -12.12 -9.97
CA ALA A 56 -9.27 -13.27 -9.10
C ALA A 56 -8.34 -13.31 -7.87
N LEU A 57 -7.07 -12.88 -8.01
CA LEU A 57 -6.13 -12.80 -6.88
C LEU A 57 -6.58 -11.76 -5.85
N TRP A 58 -7.17 -10.66 -6.31
CA TRP A 58 -7.73 -9.66 -5.41
C TRP A 58 -8.95 -10.21 -4.69
N HIS A 59 -9.89 -10.84 -5.40
CA HIS A 59 -11.06 -11.45 -4.77
C HIS A 59 -10.68 -12.45 -3.66
N GLY A 60 -9.62 -13.23 -3.86
CA GLY A 60 -9.10 -14.15 -2.84
C GLY A 60 -8.50 -13.48 -1.59
N LYS A 61 -8.19 -12.17 -1.64
CA LYS A 61 -7.49 -11.43 -0.58
C LYS A 61 -8.22 -10.18 -0.07
N ALA A 62 -9.23 -9.71 -0.78
CA ALA A 62 -9.97 -8.49 -0.50
C ALA A 62 -10.56 -8.50 0.92
N ALA A 63 -11.29 -9.56 1.26
CA ALA A 63 -11.90 -9.71 2.60
C ALA A 63 -10.85 -9.71 3.72
N TYR A 64 -9.66 -10.29 3.46
CA TYR A 64 -8.55 -10.23 4.40
C TYR A 64 -8.06 -8.78 4.56
N VAL A 65 -7.72 -8.10 3.46
CA VAL A 65 -7.24 -6.70 3.48
C VAL A 65 -8.22 -5.78 4.22
N GLN A 66 -9.51 -5.89 3.92
CA GLN A 66 -10.55 -5.12 4.60
C GLN A 66 -10.53 -5.36 6.12
N LYS A 67 -10.61 -6.63 6.53
CA LYS A 67 -10.59 -7.01 7.95
C LYS A 67 -9.37 -6.47 8.69
N ARG A 68 -8.18 -6.56 8.07
CA ARG A 68 -6.92 -6.08 8.69
C ARG A 68 -6.90 -4.58 8.87
N LEU A 69 -7.33 -3.82 7.86
CA LEU A 69 -7.41 -2.36 7.99
C LEU A 69 -8.48 -1.91 8.98
N GLU A 70 -9.63 -2.56 9.03
CA GLU A 70 -10.66 -2.29 10.04
C GLU A 70 -10.12 -2.50 11.46
N GLN A 71 -9.37 -3.59 11.70
CA GLN A 71 -8.68 -3.84 12.98
C GLN A 71 -7.71 -2.71 13.33
N LEU A 72 -6.92 -2.23 12.37
CA LEU A 72 -5.98 -1.13 12.59
C LEU A 72 -6.70 0.21 12.85
N VAL A 73 -7.77 0.51 12.11
CA VAL A 73 -8.57 1.72 12.32
C VAL A 73 -9.19 1.73 13.72
N GLN A 74 -9.69 0.58 14.18
CA GLN A 74 -10.22 0.44 15.54
C GLN A 74 -9.13 0.68 16.60
N LEU A 75 -7.94 0.09 16.43
CA LEU A 75 -6.80 0.32 17.33
C LEU A 75 -6.44 1.82 17.40
N ILE A 76 -6.34 2.47 16.25
CA ILE A 76 -6.03 3.90 16.12
C ILE A 76 -7.05 4.75 16.89
N ARG A 77 -8.34 4.45 16.74
CA ARG A 77 -9.42 5.13 17.48
C ARG A 77 -9.29 4.91 18.99
N GLN A 78 -9.03 3.68 19.43
CA GLN A 78 -8.86 3.35 20.85
C GLN A 78 -7.67 4.10 21.47
N ARG A 79 -6.55 4.17 20.74
CA ARG A 79 -5.34 4.90 21.17
C ARG A 79 -5.49 6.42 21.09
N LYS A 80 -6.58 6.93 20.49
CA LYS A 80 -6.76 8.35 20.15
C LYS A 80 -5.62 8.89 19.28
N GLU A 81 -4.94 8.01 18.54
CA GLU A 81 -3.78 8.29 17.70
C GLU A 81 -4.22 8.41 16.23
N GLY A 82 -5.10 9.37 15.91
CA GLY A 82 -5.69 9.41 14.57
C GLY A 82 -6.57 10.61 14.26
N ALA A 83 -6.38 11.73 14.97
CA ALA A 83 -7.18 12.94 14.75
C ALA A 83 -7.15 13.46 13.30
N HIS A 84 -6.13 13.08 12.54
CA HIS A 84 -5.96 13.43 11.12
C HIS A 84 -6.24 12.28 10.16
N LEU A 85 -6.58 11.08 10.67
CA LEU A 85 -6.90 9.94 9.81
C LEU A 85 -8.24 10.18 9.12
N ILE A 86 -8.22 10.20 7.80
CA ILE A 86 -9.42 10.32 6.98
C ILE A 86 -10.02 8.93 6.81
N VAL A 87 -11.25 8.75 7.29
CA VAL A 87 -12.06 7.55 7.08
C VAL A 87 -13.23 7.84 6.14
N PRO A 88 -13.70 6.86 5.35
CA PRO A 88 -13.11 5.52 5.20
C PRO A 88 -11.76 5.56 4.50
N ILE A 89 -10.92 4.58 4.85
CA ILE A 89 -9.73 4.24 4.09
C ILE A 89 -10.18 3.51 2.82
N ARG A 90 -9.89 4.06 1.65
CA ARG A 90 -10.23 3.44 0.37
C ARG A 90 -9.02 2.70 -0.18
N VAL A 91 -9.20 1.44 -0.54
CA VAL A 91 -8.11 0.59 -1.02
C VAL A 91 -8.40 0.05 -2.40
N GLY A 92 -7.41 0.15 -3.28
CA GLY A 92 -7.50 -0.44 -4.62
C GLY A 92 -6.22 -1.15 -4.99
N VAL A 93 -6.26 -1.82 -6.14
CA VAL A 93 -5.10 -2.50 -6.73
C VAL A 93 -4.76 -1.84 -8.05
N ALA A 94 -3.48 -1.58 -8.30
CA ALA A 94 -3.00 -1.10 -9.58
C ALA A 94 -2.03 -2.12 -10.21
N LYS A 95 -2.10 -2.26 -11.53
CA LYS A 95 -1.19 -3.11 -12.28
C LYS A 95 0.22 -2.51 -12.26
N SER A 96 1.22 -3.34 -11.96
CA SER A 96 2.62 -2.98 -12.05
C SER A 96 3.39 -3.84 -13.07
N SER A 97 4.16 -3.14 -13.89
CA SER A 97 5.07 -3.67 -14.91
C SER A 97 6.44 -4.04 -14.34
N LEU A 98 6.75 -3.66 -13.10
CA LEU A 98 8.01 -3.97 -12.43
C LEU A 98 7.79 -4.85 -11.20
N PHE A 99 8.53 -5.97 -11.12
CA PHE A 99 8.44 -6.91 -10.00
C PHE A 99 8.98 -6.37 -8.67
N TYR A 100 9.69 -5.24 -8.68
CA TYR A 100 10.45 -4.72 -7.52
C TYR A 100 10.04 -3.30 -7.09
N THR A 101 8.98 -2.72 -7.67
CA THR A 101 8.54 -1.37 -7.28
C THR A 101 7.66 -1.40 -6.03
N THR A 102 7.47 -0.20 -5.47
CA THR A 102 6.90 0.10 -4.15
C THR A 102 5.63 -0.73 -3.85
N LEU A 103 5.60 -1.36 -2.68
CA LEU A 103 4.63 -2.40 -2.32
C LEU A 103 3.18 -1.90 -2.28
N ALA A 104 3.02 -0.64 -1.88
CA ALA A 104 1.77 0.09 -1.94
C ALA A 104 2.08 1.59 -1.94
N TRP A 105 1.04 2.41 -2.16
CA TRP A 105 1.15 3.87 -2.17
C TRP A 105 -0.02 4.48 -1.42
N ALA A 106 0.28 5.38 -0.48
CA ALA A 106 -0.70 6.18 0.21
C ALA A 106 -0.78 7.61 -0.35
N LYS A 107 -2.00 8.09 -0.63
CA LYS A 107 -2.23 9.54 -0.79
C LYS A 107 -2.66 10.16 0.55
N ARG A 108 -1.64 10.68 1.22
CA ARG A 108 -1.55 11.39 2.52
C ARG A 108 -2.76 12.25 2.95
N LEU A 109 -3.54 12.81 2.03
CA LEU A 109 -4.67 13.72 2.34
C LEU A 109 -6.05 13.18 1.95
N ARG A 110 -6.16 11.90 1.59
CA ARG A 110 -7.42 11.35 1.07
C ARG A 110 -7.80 9.97 1.62
N GLY A 111 -7.01 9.42 2.55
CA GLY A 111 -7.24 8.08 3.09
C GLY A 111 -7.23 7.00 1.99
N LEU A 112 -6.36 7.14 0.99
CA LEU A 112 -6.32 6.22 -0.16
C LEU A 112 -5.06 5.38 -0.08
N ILE A 113 -5.20 4.07 -0.27
CA ILE A 113 -4.10 3.11 -0.39
C ILE A 113 -4.25 2.40 -1.73
N VAL A 114 -3.19 2.34 -2.52
CA VAL A 114 -3.11 1.53 -3.73
C VAL A 114 -2.08 0.44 -3.51
N ILE A 115 -2.48 -0.82 -3.67
CA ILE A 115 -1.59 -1.98 -3.58
C ILE A 115 -1.17 -2.38 -4.99
N SER A 116 0.11 -2.71 -5.19
CA SER A 116 0.56 -3.27 -6.46
C SER A 116 -0.06 -4.67 -6.67
N ASP A 117 -0.54 -4.98 -7.89
CA ASP A 117 -1.08 -6.31 -8.21
C ASP A 117 -0.06 -7.42 -8.02
N ARG A 118 1.23 -7.12 -8.20
CA ARG A 118 2.36 -8.01 -7.90
C ARG A 118 2.41 -8.38 -6.42
N HIS A 119 1.98 -7.48 -5.53
CA HIS A 119 1.95 -7.75 -4.10
C HIS A 119 0.91 -8.83 -3.73
N LEU A 120 -0.10 -9.03 -4.58
CA LEU A 120 -1.10 -10.08 -4.38
C LEU A 120 -0.55 -11.49 -4.59
N TYR A 121 0.68 -11.67 -5.08
CA TYR A 121 1.34 -12.98 -5.13
C TYR A 121 2.10 -13.33 -3.85
N HIS A 122 2.35 -12.35 -2.97
CA HIS A 122 3.10 -12.58 -1.74
C HIS A 122 2.25 -13.22 -0.62
N PRO A 123 2.87 -13.83 0.41
CA PRO A 123 2.16 -14.30 1.59
C PRO A 123 1.39 -13.18 2.30
N LEU A 124 0.35 -13.53 3.06
CA LEU A 124 -0.48 -12.57 3.79
C LEU A 124 0.32 -11.67 4.75
N ALA A 125 1.40 -12.17 5.34
CA ALA A 125 2.27 -11.40 6.21
C ALA A 125 2.94 -10.21 5.50
N GLU A 126 3.25 -10.33 4.20
CA GLU A 126 3.80 -9.22 3.42
C GLU A 126 2.73 -8.18 3.10
N ILE A 127 1.47 -8.60 2.94
CA ILE A 127 0.34 -7.69 2.79
C ILE A 127 0.15 -6.90 4.08
N ASP A 128 0.18 -7.56 5.24
CA ASP A 128 0.13 -6.90 6.55
C ASP A 128 1.25 -5.84 6.71
N ASN A 129 2.49 -6.17 6.34
CA ASN A 129 3.61 -5.22 6.37
C ASN A 129 3.34 -4.00 5.48
N ALA A 130 2.85 -4.21 4.26
CA ALA A 130 2.53 -3.13 3.33
C ALA A 130 1.37 -2.25 3.85
N LEU A 131 0.33 -2.85 4.41
CA LEU A 131 -0.79 -2.12 5.01
C LEU A 131 -0.33 -1.26 6.20
N ALA A 132 0.49 -1.82 7.08
CA ALA A 132 1.07 -1.08 8.20
C ALA A 132 1.97 0.08 7.72
N HIS A 133 2.77 -0.15 6.68
CA HIS A 133 3.65 0.86 6.08
C HIS A 133 2.85 2.05 5.53
N GLU A 134 1.84 1.79 4.71
CA GLU A 134 1.04 2.85 4.10
C GLU A 134 0.14 3.56 5.11
N LEU A 135 -0.40 2.83 6.09
CA LEU A 135 -1.19 3.44 7.14
C LEU A 135 -0.33 4.34 8.04
N ALA A 136 0.93 3.97 8.31
CA ALA A 136 1.86 4.85 9.02
C ALA A 136 2.08 6.16 8.24
N HIS A 137 2.21 6.12 6.91
CA HIS A 137 2.29 7.35 6.09
C HIS A 137 1.04 8.24 6.21
N LEU A 138 -0.15 7.64 6.33
CA LEU A 138 -1.40 8.38 6.54
C LEU A 138 -1.46 9.03 7.93
N LEU A 139 -0.87 8.40 8.96
CA LEU A 139 -0.91 8.86 10.35
C LEU A 139 0.19 9.86 10.71
N THR A 140 1.28 9.91 9.95
CA THR A 140 2.40 10.84 10.18
C THR A 140 2.59 11.82 9.02
N PRO A 141 1.58 12.67 8.73
CA PRO A 141 1.55 13.53 7.55
C PRO A 141 2.47 14.75 7.63
N ASN A 142 3.44 14.80 8.55
CA ASN A 142 4.46 15.85 8.65
C ASN A 142 5.88 15.32 8.46
N GLU A 143 6.08 14.00 8.40
CA GLU A 143 7.40 13.43 8.16
C GLU A 143 7.65 13.30 6.65
N SER A 144 8.90 13.57 6.24
CA SER A 144 9.31 13.68 4.83
C SER A 144 9.37 12.30 4.16
N LYS A 145 9.83 12.25 2.89
CA LYS A 145 10.01 10.98 2.15
C LYS A 145 10.98 10.00 2.81
N SER A 146 11.89 10.48 3.67
CA SER A 146 12.69 9.64 4.56
C SER A 146 11.86 9.39 5.82
N HIS A 147 11.49 8.13 6.05
CA HIS A 147 10.80 7.68 7.25
C HIS A 147 11.40 8.33 8.51
N GLY A 148 10.60 9.10 9.25
CA GLY A 148 11.04 9.73 10.49
C GLY A 148 10.78 8.85 11.70
N VAL A 149 11.25 9.29 12.88
CA VAL A 149 11.13 8.54 14.14
C VAL A 149 9.67 8.24 14.48
N ARG A 150 8.74 9.18 14.22
CA ARG A 150 7.33 8.97 14.52
C ARG A 150 6.71 7.96 13.58
N TRP A 151 7.06 7.99 12.29
CA TRP A 151 6.63 7.02 11.30
C TRP A 151 7.12 5.63 11.67
N GLU A 152 8.40 5.46 12.02
CA GLU A 152 8.97 4.16 12.41
C GLU A 152 8.27 3.57 13.63
N MET A 153 8.06 4.41 14.66
CA MET A 153 7.33 4.00 15.85
C MET A 153 5.90 3.58 15.52
N THR A 154 5.20 4.37 14.71
CA THR A 154 3.82 4.09 14.27
C THR A 154 3.76 2.78 13.49
N TYR A 155 4.66 2.61 12.51
CA TYR A 155 4.79 1.38 11.72
C TYR A 155 4.99 0.15 12.61
N HIS A 156 5.91 0.22 13.58
CA HIS A 156 6.16 -0.91 14.48
C HIS A 156 4.97 -1.23 15.40
N ILE A 157 4.23 -0.23 15.87
CA ILE A 157 2.99 -0.42 16.63
C ILE A 157 1.96 -1.18 15.78
N LEU A 158 1.73 -0.72 14.55
CA LEU A 158 0.76 -1.34 13.64
C LEU A 158 1.15 -2.79 13.31
N CYS A 159 2.43 -3.05 13.00
CA CYS A 159 2.92 -4.41 12.76
C CYS A 159 2.75 -5.34 13.97
N ARG A 160 2.95 -4.84 15.20
CA ARG A 160 2.71 -5.64 16.42
C ARG A 160 1.22 -5.94 16.60
N ALA A 161 0.35 -4.97 16.33
CA ALA A 161 -1.10 -5.15 16.40
C ALA A 161 -1.61 -6.23 15.46
N LEU A 162 -1.15 -6.23 14.21
CA LEU A 162 -1.49 -7.26 13.23
C LEU A 162 -1.05 -8.66 13.73
N LYS A 163 0.20 -8.80 14.18
CA LYS A 163 0.70 -10.07 14.74
C LYS A 163 -0.06 -10.53 15.99
N ALA A 164 -0.52 -9.60 16.83
CA ALA A 164 -1.29 -9.93 18.02
C ALA A 164 -2.74 -10.33 17.68
N ALA A 165 -3.33 -9.71 16.66
CA ALA A 165 -4.64 -10.08 16.13
C ALA A 165 -4.67 -11.51 15.60
N ASP A 166 -3.60 -12.00 15.00
CA ASP A 166 -3.48 -13.38 14.52
C ASP A 166 -3.46 -14.40 15.67
N ARG A 167 -3.10 -13.95 16.88
CA ARG A 167 -3.10 -14.75 18.11
C ARG A 167 -4.37 -14.59 18.94
N GLY A 168 -5.35 -13.84 18.45
CA GLY A 168 -6.60 -13.53 19.16
C GLY A 168 -6.49 -12.48 20.27
N ASN A 169 -5.35 -11.78 20.40
CA ASN A 169 -5.04 -10.88 21.51
C ASN A 169 -4.85 -9.42 21.07
N ILE A 170 -5.88 -8.81 20.50
CA ILE A 170 -5.80 -7.41 20.01
C ILE A 170 -5.63 -6.40 21.16
N GLN A 171 -6.13 -6.72 22.36
CA GLN A 171 -6.08 -5.82 23.52
C GLN A 171 -4.71 -5.73 24.24
N SER A 172 -3.76 -6.62 23.93
CA SER A 172 -2.47 -6.65 24.63
C SER A 172 -1.39 -5.80 23.96
N VAL A 173 -1.73 -5.07 22.90
CA VAL A 173 -0.78 -4.16 22.24
C VAL A 173 -0.96 -2.79 22.88
N THR A 174 -0.31 -2.61 24.03
CA THR A 174 -0.06 -1.31 24.67
C THR A 174 1.33 -0.84 24.28
#